data_AF-A0A173VRN5-F1
#
_entry.id   AF-A0A173VRN5-F1
#
_cell.length_a   1.000
_cell.length_b   1.000
_cell.length_c   1.000
_cell.angle_alpha   90.00
_cell.angle_beta   90.00
_cell.angle_gamma   90.00
#
_symmetry.space_group_name_H-M   'P 1'
#
loop_
_entity.id
_entity.type
_entity.pdbx_description
1 polymer ?
#
loop_
_entity_poly.entity_id
_entity_poly.type
_entity_poly.pdbx_seq_one_letter_code
_entity_poly.pdbx_strand_id
1 'polypeptide(L)'
;MAVTGIGTYASYTNSYGNTQNAGNKTGRTYKNAHEYKNYLTQKYDCLRSRDYSVNINSSLLSKAMGDEKTKQWLEYNLSLIPESIEKLKAAQSARGCKVLSVTDTINGYDSITEEVLVTDEVDPGTEKARKELEERLEKRKEEKRAEEKKRSSKDLVSDSDNELRIYSFDQKI
;
A
#
# COMPACT_ATOMS: atom_id res chain seq x y z
N MET A 1 15.90 0.06 5.09
CA MET A 1 14.72 -0.52 4.42
C MET A 1 14.18 -1.60 5.33
N ALA A 2 12.97 -1.43 5.86
CA ALA A 2 12.29 -2.45 6.63
C ALA A 2 11.20 -3.04 5.73
N VAL A 3 11.32 -4.32 5.40
CA VAL A 3 10.25 -5.09 4.77
C VAL A 3 9.33 -5.50 5.91
N THR A 4 8.27 -4.73 6.14
CA THR A 4 7.25 -5.02 7.14
C THR A 4 5.92 -5.26 6.43
N GLY A 5 5.40 -6.48 6.51
CA GLY A 5 4.01 -6.78 6.19
C GLY A 5 3.79 -7.95 5.25
N ILE A 6 3.97 -9.17 5.76
CA ILE A 6 3.25 -10.35 5.22
C ILE A 6 1.78 -10.14 5.57
N GLY A 7 1.00 -9.66 4.61
CA GLY A 7 -0.44 -9.40 4.75
C GLY A 7 -1.23 -10.70 4.59
N THR A 8 -2.03 -11.02 5.60
CA THR A 8 -2.90 -12.19 5.76
C THR A 8 -3.70 -12.57 4.51
N TYR A 9 -3.59 -13.85 4.13
CA TYR A 9 -4.42 -14.56 3.14
C TYR A 9 -5.92 -14.37 3.44
N ALA A 10 -6.67 -13.81 2.49
CA ALA A 10 -8.11 -14.02 2.40
C ALA A 10 -8.37 -15.23 1.46
N SER A 11 -8.28 -16.44 1.99
CA SER A 11 -8.71 -17.63 1.25
C SER A 11 -10.23 -17.75 1.35
N TYR A 12 -10.95 -17.30 0.33
CA TYR A 12 -12.36 -17.68 0.16
C TYR A 12 -12.41 -19.13 -0.33
N THR A 13 -12.45 -20.09 0.59
CA THR A 13 -12.67 -21.51 0.24
C THR A 13 -14.16 -21.73 0.01
N ASN A 14 -14.60 -21.79 -1.26
CA ASN A 14 -15.95 -22.20 -1.60
C ASN A 14 -15.95 -23.72 -1.78
N SER A 15 -16.00 -24.45 -0.66
CA SER A 15 -16.04 -25.92 -0.64
C SER A 15 -17.28 -26.46 -1.37
N TYR A 16 -17.12 -26.71 -2.67
CA TYR A 16 -18.04 -27.49 -3.46
C TYR A 16 -17.40 -28.85 -3.73
N GLY A 17 -18.01 -29.90 -3.17
CA GLY A 17 -17.55 -31.28 -3.23
C GLY A 17 -16.97 -31.69 -4.59
N ASN A 18 -15.76 -32.24 -4.53
CA ASN A 18 -15.01 -32.76 -5.66
C ASN A 18 -15.58 -34.12 -6.06
N THR A 19 -16.53 -34.14 -6.99
CA THR A 19 -16.89 -35.36 -7.72
C THR A 19 -15.97 -35.51 -8.92
N GLN A 20 -15.18 -36.59 -8.94
CA GLN A 20 -14.40 -36.99 -10.12
C GLN A 20 -15.36 -37.40 -11.25
N ASN A 21 -15.65 -36.48 -12.17
CA ASN A 21 -16.33 -36.82 -13.42
C ASN A 21 -15.33 -37.51 -14.36
N ALA A 22 -15.31 -38.84 -14.31
CA ALA A 22 -14.83 -39.67 -15.41
C ALA A 22 -15.98 -39.86 -16.40
N GLY A 23 -15.98 -39.14 -17.54
CA GLY A 23 -16.94 -39.44 -18.61
C GLY A 23 -17.15 -38.34 -19.65
N ASN A 24 -17.02 -38.75 -20.92
CA ASN A 24 -17.50 -38.11 -22.17
C ASN A 24 -16.73 -36.90 -22.75
N LYS A 25 -15.81 -37.21 -23.68
CA LYS A 25 -15.21 -36.27 -24.65
C LYS A 25 -16.16 -35.89 -25.81
N THR A 26 -17.43 -35.64 -25.54
CA THR A 26 -18.41 -35.23 -26.55
C THR A 26 -19.09 -33.96 -26.08
N GLY A 27 -18.65 -32.81 -26.60
CA GLY A 27 -19.25 -31.50 -26.28
C GLY A 27 -18.28 -30.33 -26.08
N ARG A 28 -17.01 -30.42 -26.47
CA ARG A 28 -16.09 -29.27 -26.36
C ARG A 28 -16.52 -28.16 -27.33
N THR A 29 -16.92 -27.01 -26.79
CA THR A 29 -17.21 -25.79 -27.57
C THR A 29 -15.95 -25.20 -28.20
N TYR A 30 -14.78 -25.43 -27.61
CA TYR A 30 -13.48 -24.87 -28.04
C TYR A 30 -12.51 -25.98 -28.44
N LYS A 31 -11.69 -25.75 -29.47
CA LYS A 31 -10.76 -26.75 -30.03
C LYS A 31 -9.53 -26.95 -29.15
N ASN A 32 -9.07 -25.90 -28.46
CA ASN A 32 -7.91 -25.96 -27.57
C ASN A 32 -7.96 -24.88 -26.47
N ALA A 33 -7.08 -25.02 -25.47
CA ALA A 33 -7.03 -24.12 -24.31
C ALA A 33 -6.67 -22.67 -24.70
N HIS A 34 -5.95 -22.48 -25.80
CA HIS A 34 -5.59 -21.16 -26.30
C HIS A 34 -6.81 -20.43 -26.88
N GLU A 35 -7.65 -21.11 -27.65
CA GLU A 35 -8.91 -20.58 -28.16
C GLU A 35 -9.85 -20.19 -27.01
N TYR A 36 -9.97 -21.04 -26.00
CA TYR A 36 -10.78 -20.72 -24.82
C TYR A 36 -10.21 -19.53 -24.04
N LYS A 37 -8.88 -19.47 -23.86
CA LYS A 37 -8.22 -18.30 -23.26
C LYS A 37 -8.52 -17.01 -24.04
N ASN A 38 -8.48 -17.05 -25.37
CA ASN A 38 -8.77 -15.88 -26.20
C ASN A 38 -10.21 -15.42 -26.03
N TYR A 39 -11.18 -16.35 -26.01
CA TYR A 39 -12.57 -16.02 -25.69
C TYR A 39 -12.70 -15.34 -24.31
N LEU A 40 -12.06 -15.90 -23.27
CA LEU A 40 -12.08 -15.31 -21.94
C LEU A 40 -11.47 -13.90 -21.94
N THR A 41 -10.32 -13.71 -22.59
CA THR A 41 -9.66 -12.40 -22.70
C THR A 41 -10.52 -11.37 -23.44
N GLN A 42 -11.31 -11.79 -24.43
CA GLN A 42 -12.24 -10.90 -25.14
C GLN A 42 -13.48 -10.55 -24.31
N LYS A 43 -14.00 -11.52 -23.56
CA LYS A 43 -15.24 -11.38 -22.78
C LYS A 43 -15.04 -10.66 -21.44
N TYR A 44 -13.91 -10.88 -20.78
CA TYR A 44 -13.64 -10.38 -19.43
C TYR A 44 -12.52 -9.34 -19.43
N ASP A 45 -12.88 -8.10 -19.13
CA ASP A 45 -11.95 -6.96 -19.12
C ASP A 45 -10.83 -7.11 -18.08
N CYS A 46 -11.07 -7.86 -17.00
CA CYS A 46 -10.06 -8.13 -15.97
C CYS A 46 -8.80 -8.81 -16.54
N LEU A 47 -8.91 -9.57 -17.63
CA LEU A 47 -7.77 -10.20 -18.32
C LEU A 47 -7.02 -9.25 -19.26
N ARG A 48 -7.53 -8.03 -19.46
CA ARG A 48 -6.94 -6.98 -20.32
C ARG A 48 -6.56 -5.72 -19.53
N SER A 49 -6.77 -5.75 -18.21
CA SER A 49 -6.46 -4.62 -17.33
C SER A 49 -4.98 -4.25 -17.39
N ARG A 50 -4.70 -2.96 -17.25
CA ARG A 50 -3.34 -2.42 -17.06
C ARG A 50 -3.05 -2.10 -15.58
N ASP A 51 -4.09 -2.07 -14.74
CA ASP A 51 -3.99 -1.64 -13.35
C ASP A 51 -3.76 -2.80 -12.38
N TYR A 52 -3.91 -4.03 -12.86
CA TYR A 52 -3.71 -5.28 -12.13
C TYR A 52 -3.52 -6.43 -13.12
N SER A 53 -3.00 -7.55 -12.64
CA SER A 53 -2.75 -8.75 -13.46
C SER A 53 -3.63 -9.91 -13.02
N VAL A 54 -4.13 -10.69 -13.99
CA VAL A 54 -4.89 -11.93 -13.73
C VAL A 54 -4.25 -13.07 -14.51
N ASN A 55 -3.77 -14.09 -13.78
CA ASN A 55 -3.11 -15.27 -14.31
C ASN A 55 -4.03 -16.48 -14.16
N ILE A 56 -4.20 -17.26 -15.24
CA ILE A 56 -4.99 -18.50 -15.22
C ILE A 56 -4.09 -19.67 -15.56
N ASN A 57 -4.08 -20.69 -14.71
CA ASN A 57 -3.32 -21.92 -14.96
C ASN A 57 -3.84 -22.64 -16.22
N SER A 58 -2.93 -23.10 -17.09
CA SER A 58 -3.28 -23.79 -18.34
C SER A 58 -4.01 -25.11 -18.13
N SER A 59 -3.74 -25.80 -17.02
CA SER A 59 -4.43 -27.04 -16.64
C SER A 59 -5.91 -26.80 -16.34
N LEU A 60 -6.24 -25.69 -15.69
CA LEU A 60 -7.62 -25.28 -15.43
C LEU A 60 -8.36 -24.92 -16.71
N LEU A 61 -7.73 -24.17 -17.62
CA LEU A 61 -8.30 -23.88 -18.95
C LEU A 61 -8.63 -25.17 -19.70
N SER A 62 -7.72 -26.14 -19.64
CA SER A 62 -7.90 -27.44 -20.31
C SER A 62 -9.07 -28.25 -19.73
N LYS A 63 -9.24 -28.19 -18.40
CA LYS A 63 -10.34 -28.83 -17.67
C LYS A 63 -11.68 -28.17 -17.99
N ALA A 64 -11.75 -26.83 -17.92
CA ALA A 64 -12.96 -26.04 -18.18
C ALA A 64 -13.57 -26.32 -19.56
N MET A 65 -12.77 -26.59 -20.59
CA MET A 65 -13.31 -26.90 -21.93
C MET A 65 -14.19 -28.15 -21.97
N GLY A 66 -13.99 -29.10 -21.06
CA GLY A 66 -14.73 -30.37 -21.01
C GLY A 66 -15.60 -30.55 -19.77
N ASP A 67 -15.57 -29.61 -18.83
CA ASP A 67 -16.34 -29.67 -17.58
C ASP A 67 -17.09 -28.35 -17.39
N GLU A 68 -18.39 -28.38 -17.64
CA GLU A 68 -19.25 -27.19 -17.62
C GLU A 68 -19.28 -26.51 -16.24
N LYS A 69 -19.21 -27.29 -15.16
CA LYS A 69 -19.13 -26.76 -13.79
C LYS A 69 -17.84 -25.96 -13.58
N THR A 70 -16.69 -26.49 -14.01
CA THR A 70 -15.40 -25.78 -13.96
C THR A 70 -15.42 -24.53 -14.84
N LYS A 71 -16.04 -24.59 -16.03
CA LYS A 71 -16.19 -23.44 -16.91
C LYS A 71 -17.01 -22.32 -16.25
N GLN A 72 -18.21 -22.65 -15.76
CA GLN A 72 -19.08 -21.69 -15.09
C GLN A 72 -18.42 -21.09 -13.84
N TRP A 73 -17.73 -21.91 -13.04
CA TRP A 73 -16.98 -21.44 -11.90
C TRP A 73 -15.88 -20.45 -12.30
N LEU A 74 -15.09 -20.75 -13.33
CA LEU A 74 -14.05 -19.86 -13.82
C LEU A 74 -14.63 -18.54 -14.35
N GLU A 75 -15.63 -18.63 -15.23
CA GLU A 75 -16.30 -17.47 -15.84
C GLU A 75 -16.98 -16.57 -14.79
N TYR A 76 -17.56 -17.17 -13.74
CA TYR A 76 -18.12 -16.43 -12.60
C TYR A 76 -17.03 -15.69 -11.82
N ASN A 77 -15.94 -16.35 -11.43
CA ASN A 77 -14.86 -15.69 -10.68
C ASN A 77 -14.22 -14.55 -11.48
N LEU A 78 -13.99 -14.73 -12.78
CA LEU A 78 -13.47 -13.67 -13.64
C LEU A 78 -14.38 -12.43 -13.68
N SER A 79 -15.70 -12.61 -13.57
CA SER A 79 -16.66 -11.50 -13.53
C SER A 79 -16.60 -10.69 -12.23
N LEU A 80 -16.16 -11.31 -11.12
CA LEU A 80 -16.11 -10.68 -9.80
C LEU A 80 -14.80 -9.91 -9.55
N ILE A 81 -13.71 -10.26 -10.25
CA ILE A 81 -12.39 -9.67 -10.01
C ILE A 81 -12.40 -8.12 -10.03
N PRO A 82 -13.02 -7.43 -11.01
CA PRO A 82 -12.98 -5.96 -11.04
C PRO A 82 -13.52 -5.32 -9.75
N GLU A 83 -14.70 -5.76 -9.31
CA GLU A 83 -15.34 -5.25 -8.09
C GLU A 83 -14.54 -5.62 -6.84
N SER A 84 -13.98 -6.83 -6.78
CA SER A 84 -13.14 -7.29 -5.67
C SER A 84 -11.90 -6.39 -5.50
N ILE A 85 -11.22 -6.08 -6.60
CA ILE A 85 -10.02 -5.25 -6.60
C ILE A 85 -10.34 -3.81 -6.20
N GLU A 86 -11.46 -3.24 -6.64
CA GLU A 86 -11.89 -1.90 -6.20
C GLU A 86 -12.13 -1.84 -4.69
N LYS A 87 -12.84 -2.83 -4.13
CA LYS A 87 -13.07 -2.94 -2.69
C LYS A 87 -11.76 -3.11 -1.92
N LEU A 88 -10.84 -3.91 -2.45
CA LEU A 88 -9.52 -4.10 -1.86
C LEU A 88 -8.73 -2.78 -1.83
N LYS A 89 -8.68 -2.06 -2.96
CA LYS A 89 -8.01 -0.76 -3.04
C LYS A 89 -8.59 0.25 -2.05
N ALA A 90 -9.92 0.30 -1.94
CA ALA A 90 -10.59 1.15 -0.96
C ALA A 90 -10.25 0.75 0.48
N ALA A 91 -10.24 -0.55 0.79
CA ALA A 91 -9.91 -1.04 2.13
C ALA A 91 -8.45 -0.76 2.52
N GLN A 92 -7.50 -0.88 1.59
CA GLN A 92 -6.10 -0.51 1.83
C GLN A 92 -5.95 1.00 2.00
N SER A 93 -6.64 1.80 1.18
CA SER A 93 -6.63 3.26 1.31
C SER A 93 -7.18 3.73 2.66
N ALA A 94 -8.24 3.09 3.15
CA ALA A 94 -8.80 3.35 4.49
C ALA A 94 -7.83 2.99 5.64
N ARG A 95 -6.83 2.14 5.37
CA ARG A 95 -5.74 1.80 6.30
C ARG A 95 -4.53 2.73 6.17
N GLY A 96 -4.60 3.74 5.29
CA GLY A 96 -3.48 4.64 5.00
C GLY A 96 -2.43 4.02 4.08
N CYS A 97 -2.78 2.96 3.34
CA CYS A 97 -1.87 2.31 2.41
C CYS A 97 -2.24 2.63 0.97
N LYS A 98 -1.23 2.86 0.12
CA LYS A 98 -1.39 2.89 -1.33
C LYS A 98 -1.09 1.53 -1.92
N VAL A 99 -2.02 1.03 -2.73
CA VAL A 99 -1.82 -0.19 -3.53
C VAL A 99 -0.92 0.13 -4.73
N LEU A 100 0.20 -0.59 -4.83
CA LEU A 100 1.16 -0.47 -5.93
C LEU A 100 0.85 -1.48 -7.05
N SER A 101 0.52 -2.72 -6.68
CA SER A 101 0.14 -3.75 -7.65
C SER A 101 -0.78 -4.78 -7.01
N VAL A 102 -1.66 -5.36 -7.84
CA VAL A 102 -2.50 -6.51 -7.50
C VAL A 102 -2.31 -7.57 -8.58
N THR A 103 -2.08 -8.81 -8.15
CA THR A 103 -1.99 -9.97 -9.03
C THR A 103 -2.89 -11.08 -8.50
N ASP A 104 -3.91 -11.44 -9.28
CA ASP A 104 -4.72 -12.62 -9.03
C ASP A 104 -4.19 -13.80 -9.83
N THR A 105 -3.98 -14.94 -9.17
CA THR A 105 -3.59 -16.19 -9.80
C THR A 105 -4.65 -17.26 -9.53
N ILE A 106 -5.35 -17.67 -10.59
CA ILE A 106 -6.33 -18.76 -10.56
C ILE A 106 -5.57 -20.07 -10.83
N ASN A 107 -5.17 -20.72 -9.74
CA ASN A 107 -4.32 -21.91 -9.75
C ASN A 107 -5.06 -23.17 -10.20
N GLY A 108 -6.35 -23.28 -9.84
CA GLY A 108 -7.18 -24.46 -10.09
C GLY A 108 -8.64 -24.21 -9.70
N TYR A 109 -9.47 -25.25 -9.81
CA TYR A 109 -10.86 -25.17 -9.35
C TYR A 109 -10.88 -24.92 -7.84
N ASP A 110 -11.60 -23.89 -7.40
CA ASP A 110 -11.67 -23.44 -6.01
C ASP A 110 -10.31 -23.01 -5.42
N SER A 111 -9.35 -22.61 -6.26
CA SER A 111 -8.03 -22.17 -5.82
C SER A 111 -7.60 -20.90 -6.53
N ILE A 112 -7.69 -19.79 -5.80
CA ILE A 112 -7.29 -18.45 -6.24
C ILE A 112 -6.36 -17.86 -5.18
N THR A 113 -5.27 -17.26 -5.62
CA THR A 113 -4.34 -16.50 -4.77
C THR A 113 -4.33 -15.05 -5.22
N GLU A 114 -4.47 -14.13 -4.27
CA GLU A 114 -4.39 -12.68 -4.51
C GLU A 114 -3.13 -12.16 -3.83
N GLU A 115 -2.23 -11.57 -4.62
CA GLU A 115 -0.99 -10.95 -4.15
C GLU A 115 -1.12 -9.43 -4.29
N VAL A 116 -0.96 -8.72 -3.17
CA VAL A 116 -1.09 -7.27 -3.11
C VAL A 116 0.18 -6.66 -2.58
N LEU A 117 0.80 -5.80 -3.38
CA LEU A 117 1.89 -4.95 -2.93
C LEU A 117 1.33 -3.59 -2.54
N VAL A 118 1.60 -3.18 -1.30
CA VAL A 118 1.22 -1.87 -0.79
C VAL A 118 2.45 -1.13 -0.27
N THR A 119 2.32 0.19 -0.20
CA THR A 119 3.21 1.06 0.57
C THR A 119 2.37 1.85 1.55
N ASP A 120 2.92 2.14 2.72
CA ASP A 120 2.32 3.11 3.63
C ASP A 120 2.35 4.48 2.96
N GLU A 121 1.21 5.17 2.93
CA GLU A 121 1.19 6.60 2.68
C GLU A 121 1.32 7.31 4.01
N VAL A 122 2.33 8.17 4.13
CA VAL A 122 2.45 9.02 5.31
C VAL A 122 1.24 9.96 5.32
N ASP A 123 0.43 9.85 6.37
CA ASP A 123 -0.75 10.68 6.54
C ASP A 123 -0.38 12.18 6.37
N PRO A 124 -1.03 12.92 5.46
CA PRO A 124 -0.73 14.33 5.22
C PRO A 124 -0.87 15.19 6.49
N GLY A 125 -1.76 14.82 7.42
CA GLY A 125 -1.89 15.45 8.72
C GLY A 125 -0.65 15.27 9.58
N THR A 126 -0.05 14.09 9.56
CA THR A 126 1.19 13.74 10.25
C THR A 126 2.38 14.54 9.72
N GLU A 127 2.53 14.68 8.40
CA GLU A 127 3.60 15.51 7.82
C GLU A 127 3.39 17.00 8.12
N LYS A 128 2.15 17.47 8.10
CA LYS A 128 1.84 18.85 8.50
C LYS A 128 2.16 19.11 9.97
N ALA A 129 1.72 18.22 10.87
CA ALA A 129 1.97 18.31 12.31
C ALA A 129 3.47 18.25 12.62
N ARG A 130 4.22 17.43 11.89
CA ARG A 130 5.67 17.34 12.00
C ARG A 130 6.36 18.66 11.59
N LYS A 131 5.97 19.26 10.47
CA LYS A 131 6.48 20.57 10.04
C LYS A 131 6.17 21.68 11.03
N GLU A 132 4.93 21.76 11.52
CA GLU A 132 4.53 22.75 12.53
C GLU A 132 5.31 22.57 13.85
N LEU A 133 5.56 21.33 14.26
CA LEU A 133 6.37 21.03 15.44
C LEU A 133 7.83 21.46 15.25
N GLU A 134 8.41 21.22 14.07
CA GLU A 134 9.78 21.60 13.72
C GLU A 134 9.96 23.12 13.74
N GLU A 135 9.03 23.87 13.14
CA GLU A 135 9.03 25.34 13.18
C GLU A 135 8.92 25.88 14.62
N ARG A 136 8.05 25.29 15.45
CA ARG A 136 7.94 25.66 16.88
C ARG A 136 9.18 25.34 17.70
N LEU A 137 9.96 24.34 17.30
CA LEU A 137 11.23 24.00 17.96
C LEU A 137 12.33 24.96 17.53
N GLU A 138 12.37 25.35 16.26
CA GLU A 138 13.35 26.31 15.73
C GLU A 138 13.14 27.69 16.36
N LYS A 139 11.89 28.18 16.40
CA LYS A 139 11.55 29.45 17.07
C LYS A 139 11.96 29.45 18.56
N ARG A 140 11.70 28.35 19.28
CA ARG A 140 12.14 28.21 20.69
C ARG A 140 13.67 28.20 20.85
N LYS A 141 14.40 27.60 19.91
CA LYS A 141 15.87 27.64 19.92
C LYS A 141 16.40 29.05 19.68
N GLU A 142 15.79 29.81 18.78
CA GLU A 142 16.17 31.20 18.50
C GLU A 142 15.86 32.13 19.68
N GLU A 143 14.66 32.02 20.26
CA GLU A 143 14.27 32.79 21.44
C GLU A 143 15.25 32.55 22.60
N LYS A 144 15.59 31.28 22.86
CA LYS A 144 16.55 30.92 23.90
C LYS A 144 17.94 31.49 23.62
N ARG A 145 18.44 31.41 22.37
CA ARG A 145 19.73 32.01 21.98
C ARG A 145 19.73 33.54 22.10
N ALA A 146 18.62 34.20 21.75
CA ALA A 146 18.49 35.64 21.87
C ALA A 146 18.46 36.08 23.35
N GLU A 147 17.79 35.31 24.21
CA GLU A 147 17.75 35.57 25.64
C GLU A 147 19.11 35.35 26.31
N GLU A 148 19.84 34.29 25.94
CA GLU A 148 21.22 34.06 26.39
C GLU A 148 22.16 35.20 25.97
N LYS A 149 22.06 35.69 24.71
CA LYS A 149 22.84 36.84 24.25
C LYS A 149 22.50 38.12 25.00
N LYS A 150 21.22 38.40 25.27
CA LYS A 150 20.79 39.57 26.05
C LYS A 150 21.32 39.52 27.48
N ARG A 151 21.27 38.34 28.11
CA ARG A 151 21.78 38.14 29.47
C ARG A 151 23.29 38.37 29.52
N SER A 152 24.04 37.73 28.63
CA SER A 152 25.50 37.94 28.50
C SER A 152 25.87 39.39 28.21
N SER A 153 25.14 40.10 27.35
CA SER A 153 25.41 41.51 27.07
C SER A 153 25.13 42.41 28.28
N LYS A 154 24.09 42.10 29.05
CA LYS A 154 23.76 42.85 30.26
C LYS A 154 24.80 42.64 31.36
N ASP A 155 25.29 41.41 31.50
CA ASP A 155 26.37 41.06 32.43
C ASP A 155 27.68 41.80 32.06
N LEU A 156 28.04 41.85 30.77
CA LEU A 156 29.19 42.61 30.28
C LEU A 156 29.08 44.13 30.53
N VAL A 157 27.89 44.70 30.33
CA VAL A 157 27.64 46.13 30.61
C VAL A 157 27.78 46.41 32.11
N SER A 158 27.20 45.57 32.97
CA SER A 158 27.32 45.75 34.43
C SER A 158 28.75 45.62 34.94
N ASP A 159 29.54 44.70 34.37
CA ASP A 159 30.95 44.56 34.73
C ASP A 159 31.75 45.81 34.31
N SER A 160 31.52 46.31 33.09
CA SER A 160 32.19 47.53 32.60
C SER A 160 31.83 48.80 33.39
N ASP A 161 30.57 48.96 33.79
CA ASP A 161 30.13 50.08 34.63
C ASP A 161 30.74 50.00 36.04
N ASN A 162 30.91 48.80 36.57
CA ASN A 162 31.54 48.58 37.86
C ASN A 162 33.05 48.88 37.81
N GLU A 163 33.75 48.44 36.76
CA GLU A 163 35.16 48.80 36.53
C GLU A 163 35.35 50.32 36.38
N LEU A 164 34.53 51.00 35.57
CA LEU A 164 34.61 52.45 35.38
C LEU A 164 34.36 53.23 36.68
N ARG A 165 33.44 52.75 37.53
CA ARG A 165 33.23 53.34 38.86
C ARG A 165 34.47 53.22 39.75
N ILE A 166 35.12 52.05 39.78
CA ILE A 166 36.34 51.83 40.56
C ILE A 166 37.46 52.76 40.07
N TYR A 167 37.72 52.79 38.76
CA TYR A 167 38.75 53.66 38.17
C TYR A 167 38.50 55.17 38.44
N SER A 168 37.24 55.60 38.47
CA SER A 168 36.88 57.00 38.78
C SER A 168 37.06 57.38 40.26
N PHE A 169 37.09 56.39 41.15
CA PHE A 169 37.29 56.59 42.59
C PHE A 169 38.78 56.73 42.91
N ASP A 170 39.64 55.95 42.26
CA ASP A 170 41.10 55.97 42.48
C ASP A 170 41.80 57.24 41.96
N GLN A 171 41.20 57.98 41.00
CA GLN A 171 41.75 59.26 40.50
C GLN A 171 41.38 60.49 41.36
N LYS A 172 40.60 60.33 42.44
CA LYS A 172 40.14 61.43 43.31
C LYS A 172 40.85 61.49 44.67
N ILE A 173 41.95 60.75 44.84
CA ILE A 173 42.86 60.80 45.99
C ILE A 173 44.17 61.44 45.55
#